data_AF-Q3KZ92-F1
#
_entry.id   AF-Q3KZ92-F1
#
_cell.length_a   1.000
_cell.length_b   1.000
_cell.length_c   1.000
_cell.angle_alpha   90.00
_cell.angle_beta   90.00
_cell.angle_gamma   90.00
#
_symmetry.space_group_name_H-M   'P 1'
#
loop_
_entity.id
_entity.type
_entity.pdbx_description
1 polymer ?
#
loop_
_entity_poly.entity_id
_entity_poly.type
_entity_poly.pdbx_seq_one_letter_code
_entity_poly.pdbx_strand_id
1 'polypeptide(L)'
;MGARYSKKRHKPRISKSQIPWLLRGAIRSNNVGTLQYLFSYPNGVDPSMVIDGVCPLNLAVELGYLQMVKILIKAGADIYVADAPRYPLHQASLYGRADIAELLIRSGASVSA
;
A
#
# COMPACT_ATOMS: atom_id res chain seq x y z
N MET A 1 -20.34 -41.86 -19.68
CA MET A 1 -18.95 -41.85 -19.14
C MET A 1 -18.58 -40.41 -18.79
N GLY A 2 -18.41 -40.12 -17.50
CA GLY A 2 -18.20 -38.77 -16.99
C GLY A 2 -16.78 -38.25 -17.24
N ALA A 3 -16.66 -37.13 -17.94
CA ALA A 3 -15.41 -36.40 -18.03
C ALA A 3 -15.19 -35.61 -16.73
N ARG A 4 -14.14 -36.00 -16.01
CA ARG A 4 -13.73 -35.44 -14.72
C ARG A 4 -13.29 -33.99 -14.92
N TYR A 5 -14.07 -33.04 -14.43
CA TYR A 5 -13.64 -31.64 -14.30
C TYR A 5 -12.47 -31.57 -13.32
N SER A 6 -11.24 -31.52 -13.85
CA SER A 6 -10.06 -31.20 -13.06
C SER A 6 -10.22 -29.80 -12.50
N LYS A 7 -10.54 -29.70 -11.20
CA LYS A 7 -10.45 -28.46 -10.42
C LYS A 7 -8.97 -28.06 -10.30
N LYS A 8 -8.37 -27.61 -11.39
CA LYS A 8 -7.13 -26.83 -11.34
C LYS A 8 -7.53 -25.53 -10.66
N ARG A 9 -7.29 -25.45 -9.35
CA ARG A 9 -7.38 -24.21 -8.57
C ARG A 9 -6.59 -23.16 -9.33
N HIS A 10 -7.28 -22.32 -10.08
CA HIS A 10 -6.69 -21.17 -10.73
C HIS A 10 -6.18 -20.30 -9.59
N LYS A 11 -4.87 -20.38 -9.31
CA LYS A 11 -4.21 -19.30 -8.55
C LYS A 11 -4.62 -18.03 -9.30
N PRO A 12 -5.29 -17.06 -8.65
CA PRO A 12 -5.72 -15.86 -9.35
C PRO A 12 -4.46 -15.25 -9.98
N ARG A 13 -4.37 -15.30 -11.31
CA ARG A 13 -3.30 -14.67 -12.06
C ARG A 13 -3.58 -13.19 -11.95
N ILE A 14 -3.14 -12.57 -10.85
CA ILE A 14 -3.25 -11.12 -10.65
C ILE A 14 -2.50 -10.50 -11.84
N SER A 15 -3.24 -9.90 -12.76
CA SER A 15 -2.65 -9.13 -13.85
C SER A 15 -2.00 -7.87 -13.28
N LYS A 16 -0.89 -7.39 -13.86
CA LYS A 16 -0.26 -6.12 -13.44
C LYS A 16 -1.25 -4.96 -13.42
N SER A 17 -2.23 -4.99 -14.31
CA SER A 17 -3.33 -4.02 -14.40
C SER A 17 -4.32 -4.06 -13.23
N GLN A 18 -4.40 -5.19 -12.52
CA GLN A 18 -5.29 -5.36 -11.36
C GLN A 18 -4.60 -5.01 -10.03
N ILE A 19 -3.26 -4.90 -10.02
CA ILE A 19 -2.47 -4.57 -8.82
C ILE A 19 -2.90 -3.23 -8.20
N PRO A 20 -3.09 -2.13 -8.97
CA PRO A 20 -3.55 -0.87 -8.41
C PRO A 20 -4.91 -0.98 -7.71
N TRP A 21 -5.88 -1.64 -8.36
CA TRP A 21 -7.21 -1.83 -7.79
C TRP A 21 -7.19 -2.69 -6.52
N LEU A 22 -6.43 -3.79 -6.53
CA LEU A 22 -6.28 -4.68 -5.37
C LEU A 22 -5.57 -3.99 -4.20
N LEU A 23 -4.49 -3.25 -4.47
CA LEU A 23 -3.73 -2.53 -3.46
C LEU A 23 -4.61 -1.46 -2.80
N ARG A 24 -5.33 -0.67 -3.60
CA ARG A 24 -6.30 0.32 -3.10
C ARG A 24 -7.41 -0.32 -2.29
N GLY A 25 -8.00 -1.42 -2.79
CA GLY A 25 -9.05 -2.16 -2.10
C GLY A 25 -8.57 -2.73 -0.76
N ALA A 26 -7.35 -3.26 -0.71
CA ALA A 26 -6.73 -3.75 0.52
C ALA A 26 -6.55 -2.63 1.55
N ILE A 27 -6.08 -1.45 1.13
CA ILE A 27 -5.91 -0.31 2.02
C ILE A 27 -7.26 0.22 2.52
N ARG A 28 -8.25 0.39 1.64
CA ARG A 28 -9.59 0.87 2.02
C ARG A 28 -10.30 -0.05 3.00
N SER A 29 -10.10 -1.37 2.86
CA SER A 29 -10.66 -2.39 3.76
C SER A 29 -9.79 -2.66 4.99
N ASN A 30 -8.67 -1.94 5.18
CA ASN A 30 -7.67 -2.18 6.22
C ASN A 30 -7.18 -3.64 6.27
N ASN A 31 -7.11 -4.29 5.11
CA ASN A 31 -6.77 -5.70 4.99
C ASN A 31 -5.25 -5.87 4.89
N VAL A 32 -4.63 -5.95 6.07
CA VAL A 32 -3.19 -6.20 6.24
C VAL A 32 -2.72 -7.49 5.55
N GLY A 33 -3.51 -8.57 5.61
CA GLY A 33 -3.13 -9.85 5.01
C GLY A 33 -3.02 -9.78 3.50
N THR A 34 -4.00 -9.15 2.85
CA THR A 34 -3.98 -8.92 1.39
C THR A 34 -2.82 -8.00 1.00
N LEU A 35 -2.55 -6.95 1.78
CA LEU A 35 -1.44 -6.04 1.54
C LEU A 35 -0.07 -6.74 1.64
N GLN A 36 0.14 -7.54 2.68
CA GLN A 36 1.35 -8.35 2.82
C GLN A 36 1.50 -9.41 1.72
N TYR A 37 0.38 -10.03 1.32
CA TYR A 37 0.40 -10.99 0.22
C TYR A 37 0.78 -10.34 -1.12
N LEU A 38 0.31 -9.11 -1.36
CA LEU A 38 0.71 -8.32 -2.54
C LEU A 38 2.21 -7.95 -2.50
N PHE A 39 2.74 -7.55 -1.34
CA PHE A 39 4.18 -7.21 -1.22
C PHE A 39 5.11 -8.43 -1.17
N SER A 40 4.63 -9.57 -0.67
CA SER A 40 5.36 -10.84 -0.71
C SER A 40 5.42 -11.42 -2.12
N TYR A 41 4.66 -10.87 -3.07
CA TYR A 41 4.67 -11.36 -4.44
C TYR A 41 5.99 -10.99 -5.12
N PRO A 42 6.71 -11.96 -5.74
CA PRO A 42 8.00 -11.71 -6.38
C PRO A 42 7.90 -10.81 -7.62
N ASN A 43 6.70 -10.46 -8.05
CA ASN A 43 6.44 -9.59 -9.19
C ASN A 43 6.33 -8.13 -8.71
N GLY A 44 7.46 -7.51 -8.35
CA GLY A 44 7.66 -6.08 -8.04
C GLY A 44 6.39 -5.22 -7.98
N VAL A 45 5.66 -5.30 -6.87
CA VAL A 45 4.58 -4.34 -6.59
C VAL A 45 5.25 -3.08 -6.09
N ASP A 46 5.26 -2.03 -6.92
CA ASP A 46 5.78 -0.74 -6.52
C ASP A 46 4.90 -0.15 -5.40
N PRO A 47 5.42 -0.02 -4.17
CA PRO A 47 4.65 0.49 -3.02
C PRO A 47 4.31 1.97 -3.15
N SER A 48 5.03 2.70 -4.02
CA SER A 48 4.84 4.12 -4.32
C SER A 48 3.94 4.37 -5.54
N MET A 49 3.38 3.33 -6.15
CA MET A 49 2.57 3.50 -7.38
C MET A 49 1.40 4.46 -7.15
N VAL A 50 1.17 5.38 -8.09
CA VAL A 50 0.05 6.31 -8.00
C VAL A 50 -1.21 5.64 -8.53
N ILE A 51 -2.27 5.62 -7.72
CA ILE A 51 -3.56 5.03 -8.06
C ILE A 51 -4.59 6.16 -8.11
N ASP A 52 -5.09 6.49 -9.29
CA ASP A 52 -6.04 7.61 -9.51
C ASP A 52 -5.55 8.95 -8.94
N GLY A 53 -4.24 9.24 -9.05
CA GLY A 53 -3.63 10.46 -8.51
C GLY A 53 -3.35 10.42 -7.00
N VAL A 54 -3.56 9.28 -6.33
CA VAL A 54 -3.33 9.10 -4.90
C VAL A 54 -2.31 8.01 -4.65
N CYS A 55 -1.30 8.30 -3.83
CA CYS A 55 -0.32 7.32 -3.41
C CYS A 55 -0.88 6.41 -2.28
N PRO A 56 -0.61 5.09 -2.28
CA PRO A 56 -1.01 4.14 -1.25
C PRO A 56 -0.73 4.62 0.18
N LEU A 57 0.43 5.24 0.39
CA LEU A 57 0.83 5.78 1.68
C LEU A 57 -0.10 6.91 2.14
N ASN A 58 -0.39 7.87 1.26
CA ASN A 58 -1.33 8.97 1.54
C ASN A 58 -2.73 8.46 1.88
N LEU A 59 -3.20 7.44 1.14
CA LEU A 59 -4.50 6.83 1.41
C LEU A 59 -4.54 6.16 2.80
N ALA A 60 -3.48 5.45 3.18
CA ALA A 60 -3.37 4.85 4.51
C ALA A 60 -3.31 5.91 5.63
N VAL A 61 -2.64 7.05 5.39
CA VAL A 61 -2.57 8.19 6.32
C VAL A 61 -3.94 8.86 6.48
N GLU A 62 -4.62 9.15 5.37
CA GLU A 62 -5.95 9.76 5.36
C GLU A 62 -6.95 8.91 6.16
N LEU A 63 -6.90 7.59 5.96
CA LEU A 63 -7.76 6.64 6.67
C LEU A 63 -7.33 6.41 8.13
N GLY A 64 -6.14 6.86 8.53
CA GLY A 64 -5.63 6.69 9.90
C GLY A 64 -5.13 5.28 10.21
N TYR A 65 -4.80 4.47 9.20
CA TYR A 65 -4.41 3.08 9.39
C TYR A 65 -2.91 2.94 9.65
N LEU A 66 -2.50 3.14 10.91
CA LEU A 66 -1.08 3.09 11.34
C LEU A 66 -0.34 1.81 10.89
N GLN A 67 -0.98 0.64 10.98
CA GLN A 67 -0.35 -0.62 10.56
C GLN A 67 -0.16 -0.70 9.04
N MET A 68 -1.08 -0.15 8.25
CA MET A 68 -0.91 -0.06 6.79
C MET A 68 0.28 0.83 6.45
N VAL A 69 0.38 2.00 7.09
CA VAL A 69 1.51 2.93 6.92
C VAL A 69 2.85 2.25 7.22
N LYS A 70 2.93 1.49 8.33
CA LYS A 70 4.13 0.71 8.68
C LYS A 70 4.55 -0.27 7.59
N ILE A 71 3.60 -1.00 7.02
CA ILE A 71 3.90 -2.01 6.00
C ILE A 71 4.34 -1.35 4.69
N LEU A 72 3.65 -0.26 4.29
CA LEU A 72 3.99 0.48 3.07
C LEU A 72 5.40 1.07 3.14
N ILE A 73 5.75 1.69 4.27
CA ILE A 73 7.10 2.21 4.49
C ILE A 73 8.14 1.08 4.48
N LYS A 74 7.87 -0.04 5.18
CA LYS A 74 8.77 -1.21 5.16
C LYS A 74 8.94 -1.81 3.76
N ALA A 75 7.92 -1.71 2.91
CA ALA A 75 7.99 -2.15 1.53
C ALA A 75 8.84 -1.20 0.65
N GLY A 76 9.25 -0.04 1.15
CA GLY A 76 10.00 0.97 0.40
C GLY A 76 9.10 2.00 -0.29
N ALA A 77 7.87 2.23 0.22
CA ALA A 77 7.05 3.33 -0.26
C ALA A 77 7.81 4.65 -0.08
N ASP A 78 7.94 5.40 -1.16
CA ASP A 78 8.51 6.74 -1.10
C ASP A 78 7.60 7.63 -0.25
N ILE A 79 8.18 8.26 0.76
CA ILE A 79 7.51 9.20 1.65
C ILE A 79 7.49 10.62 1.04
N TYR A 80 8.28 10.85 -0.01
CA TYR A 80 8.48 12.12 -0.71
C TYR A 80 7.98 12.07 -2.15
N VAL A 81 6.81 11.49 -2.40
CA VAL A 81 6.24 11.46 -3.76
C VAL A 81 5.96 12.89 -4.23
N ALA A 82 6.88 13.43 -5.04
CA ALA A 82 6.90 14.82 -5.49
C ALA A 82 5.71 15.22 -6.37
N ASP A 83 5.00 14.23 -6.92
CA ASP A 83 3.93 14.44 -7.91
C ASP A 83 2.50 14.38 -7.30
N ALA A 84 2.38 14.22 -5.98
CA ALA A 84 1.10 14.34 -5.29
C ALA A 84 1.01 15.69 -4.57
N PRO A 85 -0.07 16.48 -4.73
CA PRO A 85 -0.24 17.78 -4.05
C PRO A 85 -0.36 17.66 -2.52
N ARG A 86 -0.30 16.45 -1.97
CA ARG A 86 -0.47 16.14 -0.55
C ARG A 86 0.68 15.27 -0.07
N TYR A 87 1.52 15.85 0.77
CA TYR A 87 2.59 15.13 1.47
C TYR A 87 1.97 14.26 2.58
N PRO A 88 2.43 13.02 2.79
CA PRO A 88 1.91 12.14 3.84
C PRO A 88 1.92 12.82 5.22
N LEU A 89 2.97 13.58 5.53
CA LEU A 89 3.10 14.31 6.79
C LEU A 89 2.09 15.47 6.92
N HIS A 90 1.83 16.20 5.83
CA HIS A 90 0.80 17.23 5.81
C HIS A 90 -0.59 16.63 6.01
N GLN A 91 -0.92 15.50 5.37
CA GLN A 91 -2.19 14.81 5.61
C GLN A 91 -2.29 14.30 7.06
N ALA A 92 -1.22 13.71 7.59
CA ALA A 92 -1.22 13.26 8.98
C ALA A 92 -1.50 14.43 9.94
N SER A 93 -0.91 15.60 9.68
CA SER A 93 -1.14 16.82 10.46
C SER A 93 -2.57 17.36 10.28
N LEU A 94 -3.07 17.42 9.04
CA LEU A 94 -4.41 17.91 8.71
C LEU A 94 -5.52 17.07 9.39
N TYR A 95 -5.33 15.75 9.43
CA TYR A 95 -6.29 14.81 10.03
C TYR A 95 -6.02 14.52 11.50
N GLY A 96 -5.07 15.22 12.14
CA GLY A 96 -4.73 15.05 13.56
C GLY A 96 -4.17 13.67 13.92
N ARG A 97 -3.51 12.99 12.97
CA ARG A 97 -2.94 11.66 13.13
C ARG A 97 -1.51 11.74 13.68
N ALA A 98 -1.38 12.15 14.94
CA ALA A 98 -0.08 12.33 15.61
C ALA A 98 0.81 11.06 15.53
N ASP A 99 0.24 9.87 15.81
CA ASP A 99 1.00 8.60 15.77
C ASP A 99 1.57 8.28 14.39
N ILE A 100 0.83 8.64 13.33
CA ILE A 100 1.24 8.42 11.94
C ILE A 100 2.28 9.46 11.54
N ALA A 101 2.11 10.72 11.96
CA ALA A 101 3.09 11.77 11.75
C ALA A 101 4.42 11.43 12.40
N GLU A 102 4.40 10.99 13.67
CA GLU A 102 5.60 10.54 14.38
C GLU A 102 6.29 9.39 13.64
N LEU A 103 5.50 8.43 13.16
CA LEU A 103 6.04 7.30 12.42
C LEU A 103 6.67 7.72 11.09
N LEU A 104 6.02 8.60 10.33
CA LEU A 104 6.56 9.15 9.08
C LEU A 104 7.85 9.94 9.33
N ILE A 105 7.92 10.72 10.41
CA ILE A 105 9.14 11.45 10.81
C ILE A 105 10.26 10.47 11.14
N ARG A 106 9.97 9.44 11.95
CA ARG A 106 10.96 8.40 12.31
C ARG A 106 11.43 7.60 11.11
N SER A 107 10.54 7.32 10.16
CA SER A 107 10.88 6.61 8.93
C SER A 107 11.61 7.48 7.91
N GLY A 108 11.34 8.79 7.87
CA GLY A 108 12.09 9.76 7.08
C GLY A 108 13.46 10.12 7.63
N ALA A 109 13.69 9.89 8.93
CA ALA A 109 15.03 9.94 9.53
C ALA A 109 15.89 8.71 9.19
N SER A 110 15.35 7.68 8.53
CA SER A 110 16.06 6.44 8.20
C SER A 110 16.58 6.38 6.75
N VAL A 111 16.63 7.52 6.05
CA VAL A 111 17.25 7.67 4.72
C VAL A 111 18.23 8.83 4.76
N SER A 112 19.34 8.65 5.47
CA SER A 112 20.67 9.22 5.18
C SER A 112 21.61 8.89 6.35
N ALA A 113 22.35 7.81 6.22
CA ALA A 113 23.64 7.59 6.85
C ALA A 113 24.51 6.81 5.86
#